data_AF-A0A1I5GK60-F1
#
_entry.id   AF-A0A1I5GK60-F1
#
_cell.length_a   1.000
_cell.length_b   1.000
_cell.length_c   1.000
_cell.angle_alpha   90.00
_cell.angle_beta   90.00
_cell.angle_gamma   90.00
#
_symmetry.space_group_name_H-M   'P 1'
#
loop_
_entity.id
_entity.type
_entity.pdbx_description
1 polymer ?
#
loop_
_entity_poly.entity_id
_entity_poly.type
_entity_poly.pdbx_seq_one_letter_code
_entity_poly.pdbx_strand_id
1 'polypeptide(L)'
;MQELVGEHIHVDGNYPVDLQKDMVGLLRAAQHNEYEEYEDVYRYFGDKAKEEGFLNVANSFYMIAEIEKTHGDRFKKFADMLEKNELFVSNMKTGWMCLNCGHVHYGKTVPEKCPVCDHNRGYFIRLELAPYQNK
;
A
#
# COMPACT_ATOMS: atom_id res chain seq x y z
N MET A 1 -27.16 -8.83 17.72
CA MET A 1 -28.12 -8.10 16.88
C MET A 1 -29.58 -8.23 17.33
N GLN A 2 -30.04 -9.38 17.86
CA GLN A 2 -31.40 -9.46 18.42
C GLN A 2 -31.67 -8.46 19.57
N GLU A 3 -30.63 -8.12 20.33
CA GLU A 3 -30.71 -7.17 21.45
C GLU A 3 -30.87 -5.70 21.04
N LEU A 4 -30.65 -5.36 19.77
CA LEU A 4 -30.72 -3.99 19.25
C LEU A 4 -31.95 -3.76 18.36
N VAL A 5 -32.88 -4.71 18.34
CA VAL A 5 -34.08 -4.64 17.49
C VAL A 5 -34.98 -3.49 17.97
N GLY A 6 -35.20 -2.52 17.08
CA GLY A 6 -36.05 -1.36 17.34
C GLY A 6 -35.29 -0.12 17.82
N GLU A 7 -33.97 -0.20 18.00
CA GLU A 7 -33.15 0.94 18.38
C GLU A 7 -32.60 1.72 17.17
N HIS A 8 -32.41 3.02 17.36
CA HIS A 8 -31.71 3.88 16.41
C HIS A 8 -30.24 3.98 16.80
N ILE A 9 -29.38 3.32 16.02
CA ILE A 9 -27.92 3.39 16.20
C ILE A 9 -27.39 4.54 15.34
N HIS A 10 -26.67 5.47 15.96
CA HIS A 10 -25.97 6.55 15.26
C HIS A 10 -24.54 6.13 14.95
N VAL A 11 -24.12 6.32 13.69
CA VAL A 11 -22.77 6.03 13.21
C VAL A 11 -22.31 7.26 12.43
N ASP A 12 -21.19 7.85 12.81
CA ASP A 12 -20.56 8.98 12.13
C ASP A 12 -19.05 8.75 11.91
N GLY A 13 -18.44 9.58 11.06
CA GLY A 13 -17.02 9.49 10.73
C GLY A 13 -16.58 10.69 9.89
N ASN A 14 -15.34 11.14 10.11
CA ASN A 14 -14.72 12.23 9.35
C ASN A 14 -13.59 11.66 8.48
N TYR A 15 -13.42 12.21 7.28
CA TYR A 15 -12.32 11.85 6.38
C TYR A 15 -11.60 13.11 5.90
N PRO A 16 -10.25 13.10 5.84
CA PRO A 16 -9.49 14.23 5.35
C PRO A 16 -9.68 14.42 3.84
N VAL A 17 -9.71 15.68 3.39
CA VAL A 17 -9.63 16.02 1.96
C VAL A 17 -8.20 16.46 1.67
N ASP A 18 -7.34 15.50 1.34
CA ASP A 18 -5.92 15.76 1.08
C ASP A 18 -5.62 15.96 -0.40
N LEU A 19 -5.60 17.23 -0.82
CA LEU A 19 -5.24 17.61 -2.19
C LEU A 19 -3.71 17.73 -2.32
N GLN A 20 -3.10 16.70 -2.89
CA GLN A 20 -1.67 16.68 -3.20
C GLN A 20 -1.44 17.00 -4.69
N LYS A 21 -0.35 17.72 -5.00
CA LYS A 21 -0.07 18.21 -6.36
C LYS A 21 0.78 17.26 -7.20
N ASP A 22 1.46 16.32 -6.56
CA ASP A 22 2.37 15.38 -7.20
C ASP A 22 2.23 13.97 -6.62
N MET A 23 2.86 13.01 -7.30
CA MET A 23 2.79 11.60 -6.93
C MET A 23 3.45 11.30 -5.59
N VAL A 24 4.49 12.05 -5.22
CA VAL A 24 5.20 11.84 -3.94
C VAL A 24 4.28 12.25 -2.79
N GLY A 25 3.65 13.42 -2.88
CA GLY A 25 2.67 13.90 -1.91
C GLY A 25 1.51 12.92 -1.76
N LEU A 26 0.96 12.41 -2.88
CA LEU A 26 -0.10 11.40 -2.86
C LEU A 26 0.32 10.12 -2.11
N LEU A 27 1.54 9.61 -2.36
CA LEU A 27 2.05 8.42 -1.66
C LEU A 27 2.33 8.68 -0.18
N ARG A 28 2.79 9.88 0.18
CA ARG A 28 3.02 10.26 1.57
C ARG A 28 1.71 10.43 2.35
N ALA A 29 0.69 11.00 1.72
CA ALA A 29 -0.66 11.07 2.30
C ALA A 29 -1.25 9.66 2.48
N ALA A 30 -1.15 8.79 1.47
CA ALA A 30 -1.57 7.40 1.59
C ALA A 30 -0.79 6.66 2.70
N GLN A 31 0.54 6.84 2.77
CA GLN A 31 1.35 6.29 3.86
C GLN A 31 0.85 6.76 5.23
N HIS A 32 0.58 8.06 5.40
CA HIS A 32 0.11 8.61 6.67
C HIS A 32 -1.21 7.97 7.11
N ASN A 33 -2.20 7.93 6.22
CA ASN A 33 -3.54 7.45 6.54
C ASN A 33 -3.55 5.95 6.86
N GLU A 34 -2.78 5.15 6.12
CA GLU A 34 -2.63 3.70 6.41
C GLU A 34 -1.96 3.44 7.77
N TYR A 35 -1.05 4.32 8.20
CA TYR A 35 -0.44 4.24 9.52
C TYR A 35 -1.40 4.70 10.64
N GLU A 36 -2.23 5.72 10.40
CA GLU A 36 -3.30 6.09 11.33
C GLU A 36 -4.31 4.94 11.50
N GLU A 37 -4.68 4.27 10.41
CA GLU A 37 -5.56 3.11 10.46
C GLU A 37 -4.94 1.92 11.21
N TYR A 38 -3.65 1.67 10.99
CA TYR A 38 -2.89 0.62 11.69
C TYR A 38 -2.69 0.89 13.19
N GLU A 39 -2.23 2.08 13.57
CA GLU A 39 -1.80 2.39 14.94
C GLU A 39 -2.98 2.71 15.85
N ASP A 40 -3.96 3.46 15.34
CA ASP A 40 -5.03 4.02 16.16
C ASP A 40 -6.38 3.36 15.85
N VAL A 41 -6.87 3.48 14.61
CA VAL A 41 -8.27 3.16 14.28
C VAL A 41 -8.60 1.68 14.48
N TYR A 42 -7.92 0.77 13.76
CA TYR A 42 -8.26 -0.64 13.80
C TYR A 42 -7.83 -1.31 15.10
N ARG A 43 -6.75 -0.83 15.75
CA ARG A 43 -6.40 -1.31 17.10
C ARG A 43 -7.48 -0.94 18.12
N TYR A 44 -7.95 0.31 18.10
CA TYR A 44 -9.04 0.75 18.96
C TYR A 44 -10.33 -0.05 18.73
N PHE A 45 -10.72 -0.29 17.46
CA PHE A 45 -11.88 -1.10 17.14
C PHE A 45 -11.73 -2.56 17.60
N GLY A 46 -10.53 -3.12 17.48
CA GLY A 46 -10.21 -4.45 18.00
C GLY A 46 -10.38 -4.52 19.52
N ASP A 47 -9.84 -3.53 20.25
CA ASP A 47 -9.95 -3.45 21.70
C ASP A 47 -11.41 -3.29 22.15
N LYS A 48 -12.19 -2.42 21.49
CA LYS A 48 -13.61 -2.25 21.78
C LYS A 48 -14.43 -3.51 21.52
N ALA A 49 -14.23 -4.16 20.37
CA ALA A 49 -14.88 -5.42 20.06
C ALA A 49 -14.54 -6.51 21.09
N LYS A 50 -13.31 -6.53 21.61
CA LYS A 50 -12.89 -7.46 22.66
C LYS A 50 -13.57 -7.15 24.00
N GLU A 51 -13.65 -5.88 24.39
CA GLU A 51 -14.36 -5.42 25.60
C GLU A 51 -15.84 -5.82 25.56
N GLU A 52 -16.48 -5.73 24.40
CA GLU A 52 -17.89 -6.10 24.17
C GLU A 52 -18.11 -7.62 24.00
N GLY A 53 -17.04 -8.43 24.03
CA GLY A 53 -17.10 -9.89 23.95
C GLY A 53 -17.12 -10.47 22.52
N PHE A 54 -16.96 -9.63 21.49
CA PHE A 54 -16.89 -10.05 20.08
C PHE A 54 -15.48 -10.45 19.64
N LEU A 55 -14.94 -11.52 20.25
CA LEU A 55 -13.54 -11.93 20.05
C LEU A 55 -13.14 -12.18 18.58
N ASN A 56 -14.03 -12.75 17.75
CA ASN A 56 -13.74 -12.98 16.33
C ASN A 56 -13.64 -11.67 15.54
N VAL A 57 -14.45 -10.67 15.90
CA VAL A 57 -14.42 -9.33 15.31
C VAL A 57 -13.15 -8.60 15.74
N ALA A 58 -12.80 -8.68 17.03
CA ALA A 58 -11.56 -8.11 17.55
C ALA A 58 -10.33 -8.65 16.81
N ASN A 59 -10.23 -9.96 16.65
CA ASN A 59 -9.14 -10.59 15.89
C ASN A 59 -9.11 -10.14 14.43
N SER A 60 -10.28 -9.95 13.80
CA SER A 60 -10.35 -9.44 12.43
C SER A 60 -9.75 -8.03 12.34
N PHE A 61 -10.12 -7.13 13.25
CA PHE A 61 -9.56 -5.77 13.28
C PHE A 61 -8.06 -5.76 13.54
N TYR A 62 -7.56 -6.56 14.47
CA TYR A 62 -6.11 -6.65 14.69
C TYR A 62 -5.36 -7.17 13.46
N MET A 63 -5.92 -8.14 12.73
CA MET A 63 -5.32 -8.63 11.48
C MET A 63 -5.38 -7.60 10.36
N ILE A 64 -6.47 -6.84 10.26
CA ILE A 64 -6.60 -5.73 9.30
C ILE A 64 -5.56 -4.66 9.59
N ALA A 65 -5.35 -4.28 10.86
CA ALA A 65 -4.31 -3.33 11.24
C ALA A 65 -2.93 -3.73 10.65
N GLU A 66 -2.52 -4.99 10.80
CA GLU A 66 -1.23 -5.46 10.25
C GLU A 66 -1.17 -5.42 8.70
N ILE A 67 -2.33 -5.53 8.03
CA ILE A 67 -2.43 -5.34 6.57
C ILE A 67 -2.21 -3.87 6.21
N GLU A 68 -2.85 -2.92 6.91
CA GLU A 68 -2.68 -1.49 6.63
C GLU A 68 -1.25 -1.02 6.91
N LYS A 69 -0.58 -1.59 7.91
CA LYS A 69 0.87 -1.40 8.08
C LYS A 69 1.66 -1.80 6.82
N THR A 70 1.30 -2.93 6.22
CA THR A 70 1.93 -3.41 4.98
C THR A 70 1.66 -2.46 3.81
N HIS A 71 0.45 -1.90 3.73
CA HIS A 71 0.12 -0.86 2.75
C HIS A 71 0.95 0.42 2.96
N GLY A 72 1.00 0.93 4.20
CA GLY A 72 1.80 2.08 4.56
C GLY A 72 3.29 1.89 4.24
N ASP A 73 3.87 0.75 4.59
CA ASP A 73 5.26 0.39 4.28
C ASP A 73 5.53 0.37 2.76
N ARG A 74 4.56 -0.13 1.98
CA ARG A 74 4.63 -0.14 0.52
C ARG A 74 4.59 1.28 -0.06
N PHE A 75 3.68 2.13 0.39
CA PHE A 75 3.60 3.52 -0.08
C PHE A 75 4.86 4.31 0.27
N LYS A 76 5.35 4.15 1.50
CA LYS A 76 6.64 4.72 1.94
C LYS A 76 7.76 4.33 1.00
N LYS A 77 7.90 3.03 0.70
CA LYS A 77 8.97 2.51 -0.17
C LYS A 77 8.96 3.17 -1.55
N PHE A 78 7.79 3.35 -2.15
CA PHE A 78 7.68 4.00 -3.47
C PHE A 78 7.90 5.51 -3.41
N ALA A 79 7.42 6.18 -2.36
CA ALA A 79 7.69 7.60 -2.14
C ALA A 79 9.21 7.85 -1.99
N ASP A 80 9.88 7.07 -1.14
CA ASP A 80 11.33 7.13 -0.94
C ASP A 80 12.10 6.92 -2.26
N MET A 81 11.68 5.95 -3.09
CA MET A 81 12.30 5.68 -4.39
C MET A 81 12.09 6.83 -5.38
N LEU A 82 10.93 7.49 -5.37
CA LEU A 82 10.67 8.64 -6.25
C LEU A 82 11.47 9.87 -5.83
N GLU A 83 11.50 10.17 -4.53
CA GLU A 83 12.29 11.29 -3.97
C GLU A 83 13.78 11.15 -4.26
N LYS A 84 14.31 9.92 -4.21
CA LYS A 84 15.72 9.62 -4.53
C LYS A 84 15.98 9.40 -6.01
N ASN A 85 14.95 9.46 -6.87
CA ASN A 85 15.03 9.14 -8.30
C ASN A 85 15.56 7.71 -8.58
N GLU A 86 15.24 6.77 -7.70
CA GLU A 86 15.66 5.36 -7.73
C GLU A 86 14.55 4.42 -8.24
N LEU A 87 13.36 4.93 -8.58
CA LEU A 87 12.26 4.09 -9.06
C LEU A 87 12.62 3.31 -10.33
N PHE A 88 13.36 3.93 -11.24
CA PHE A 88 13.81 3.34 -12.52
C PHE A 88 15.33 3.31 -12.68
N VAL A 89 16.08 3.53 -11.59
CA VAL A 89 17.55 3.63 -11.57
C VAL A 89 18.11 2.83 -10.40
N SER A 90 19.22 2.13 -10.60
CA SER A 90 19.93 1.41 -9.56
C SER A 90 21.45 1.57 -9.71
N ASN A 91 22.14 1.64 -8.57
CA ASN A 91 23.61 1.74 -8.52
C ASN A 91 24.29 0.46 -9.06
N MET A 92 23.62 -0.68 -8.93
CA MET A 92 24.06 -1.98 -9.42
C MET A 92 23.19 -2.46 -10.59
N LYS A 93 23.73 -3.34 -11.43
CA LYS A 93 22.92 -4.02 -12.44
C LYS A 93 21.89 -4.90 -11.72
N THR A 94 20.62 -4.71 -12.06
CA THR A 94 19.51 -5.50 -11.52
C THR A 94 18.55 -5.89 -12.65
N GLY A 95 17.58 -6.75 -12.33
CA GLY A 95 16.49 -7.11 -13.23
C GLY A 95 15.32 -6.15 -13.11
N TRP A 96 14.72 -5.81 -14.24
CA TRP A 96 13.53 -4.97 -14.36
C TRP A 96 12.51 -5.70 -15.21
N MET A 97 11.29 -5.90 -14.70
CA MET A 97 10.27 -6.67 -15.38
C MET A 97 9.14 -5.78 -15.87
N CYS A 98 8.83 -5.89 -17.16
CA CYS A 98 7.67 -5.23 -17.75
C CYS A 98 6.38 -5.97 -17.35
N LEU A 99 5.48 -5.30 -16.64
CA LEU A 99 4.18 -5.81 -16.24
C LEU A 99 3.20 -6.00 -17.41
N ASN A 100 3.48 -5.42 -18.58
CA ASN A 100 2.63 -5.60 -19.77
C ASN A 100 2.87 -6.93 -20.49
N CYS A 101 4.14 -7.30 -20.70
CA CYS A 101 4.51 -8.45 -21.56
C CYS A 101 5.46 -9.46 -20.90
N GLY A 102 5.92 -9.22 -19.67
CA GLY A 102 6.84 -10.10 -18.95
C GLY A 102 8.31 -9.97 -19.34
N HIS A 103 8.67 -9.09 -20.29
CA HIS A 103 10.08 -8.87 -20.65
C HIS A 103 10.91 -8.46 -19.44
N VAL A 104 12.01 -9.17 -19.19
CA VAL A 104 12.99 -8.83 -18.16
C VAL A 104 14.19 -8.14 -18.81
N HIS A 105 14.37 -6.87 -18.48
CA HIS A 105 15.54 -6.07 -18.84
C HIS A 105 16.58 -6.13 -17.72
N TYR A 106 17.84 -6.39 -18.03
CA TYR A 106 18.93 -6.37 -17.05
C TYR A 106 19.83 -5.15 -17.29
N GLY A 107 19.88 -4.25 -16.30
CA GLY A 107 20.56 -2.97 -16.46
C GLY A 107 20.59 -2.15 -15.18
N LYS A 108 21.30 -1.02 -15.21
CA LYS A 108 21.25 -0.01 -14.14
C LYS A 108 20.02 0.89 -14.23
N THR A 109 19.43 1.01 -15.42
CA THR A 109 18.27 1.87 -15.68
C THR A 109 17.26 1.13 -16.55
N VAL A 110 16.01 1.57 -16.50
CA VAL A 110 14.93 1.08 -17.38
C VAL A 110 14.91 1.90 -18.68
N PRO A 111 14.69 1.29 -19.87
CA PRO A 111 14.51 2.04 -21.11
C PRO A 111 13.18 2.83 -21.10
N GLU A 112 13.13 3.97 -21.80
CA GLU A 112 11.92 4.81 -21.91
C GLU A 112 10.70 4.03 -22.46
N LYS A 113 10.97 3.05 -23.32
CA LYS A 113 9.99 2.11 -23.84
C LYS A 113 10.48 0.67 -23.75
N CYS A 114 9.55 -0.26 -23.51
CA CYS A 114 9.84 -1.68 -23.56
C CYS A 114 10.23 -2.10 -25.00
N PRO A 115 11.37 -2.77 -25.22
CA PRO A 115 11.81 -3.18 -26.55
C PRO A 115 10.96 -4.30 -27.17
N VAL A 116 10.07 -4.92 -26.39
CA VAL A 116 9.20 -6.02 -26.84
C VAL A 116 7.80 -5.53 -27.17
N CYS A 117 7.18 -4.74 -26.30
CA CYS A 117 5.77 -4.35 -26.43
C CYS A 117 5.54 -2.85 -26.65
N ASP A 118 6.59 -2.04 -26.79
CA ASP A 118 6.57 -0.58 -27.01
C ASP A 118 5.86 0.26 -25.93
N HIS A 119 5.43 -0.34 -24.81
CA HIS A 119 4.82 0.39 -23.70
C HIS A 119 5.86 1.20 -22.92
N ASN A 120 5.42 2.31 -22.32
CA ASN A 120 6.28 3.24 -21.60
C ASN A 120 6.94 2.61 -20.36
N ARG A 121 8.04 3.22 -19.90
CA ARG A 121 8.84 2.76 -18.75
C ARG A 121 8.07 2.51 -17.46
N GLY A 122 6.91 3.16 -17.28
CA GLY A 122 6.04 2.99 -16.11
C GLY A 122 5.49 1.58 -15.92
N TYR A 123 5.55 0.73 -16.96
CA TYR A 123 5.22 -0.69 -16.83
C TYR A 123 6.34 -1.53 -16.21
N PHE A 124 7.55 -1.01 -16.04
CA PHE A 124 8.62 -1.77 -15.42
C PHE A 124 8.60 -1.66 -13.91
N ILE A 125 8.78 -2.79 -13.24
CA ILE A 125 9.11 -2.87 -11.81
C ILE A 125 10.48 -3.49 -11.63
N ARG A 126 11.12 -3.27 -10.48
CA ARG A 126 12.28 -4.10 -10.10
C ARG A 126 11.83 -5.56 -10.01
N LEU A 127 12.60 -6.48 -10.60
CA LEU A 127 12.25 -7.90 -10.64
C LEU A 127 12.05 -8.48 -9.23
N GLU A 128 12.83 -8.04 -8.25
CA GLU A 128 12.68 -8.42 -6.82
C GLU A 128 11.33 -8.06 -6.19
N LEU A 129 10.57 -7.13 -6.80
CA LEU A 129 9.22 -6.76 -6.37
C LEU A 129 8.14 -7.60 -7.04
N ALA A 130 8.50 -8.48 -7.99
CA ALA A 130 7.54 -9.37 -8.61
C ALA A 130 7.03 -10.40 -7.58
N PRO A 131 5.72 -10.70 -7.56
CA PRO A 131 5.08 -11.49 -6.50
C PRO A 131 5.57 -12.94 -6.37
N TYR A 132 6.34 -13.44 -7.34
CA TYR A 132 6.85 -14.81 -7.38
C TYR A 132 8.37 -14.93 -7.19
N GLN A 133 9.08 -13.82 -6.99
CA GLN A 133 10.54 -13.85 -6.80
C GLN A 133 10.95 -14.05 -5.33
N ASN A 134 10.07 -13.76 -4.38
CA ASN A 134 10.33 -13.96 -2.95
C ASN A 134 9.61 -15.23 -2.47
N LYS A 135 10.34 -16.34 -2.45
CA LYS A 135 10.04 -17.50 -1.60
C LYS A 135 10.99 -17.50 -0.42
#